data_AF-A0A1L3NLV4-F1
#
_entry.id   AF-A0A1L3NLV4-F1
#
_cell.length_a   1.000
_cell.length_b   1.000
_cell.length_c   1.000
_cell.angle_alpha   90.00
_cell.angle_beta   90.00
_cell.angle_gamma   90.00
#
_symmetry.space_group_name_H-M   'P 1'
#
loop_
_entity.id
_entity.type
_entity.pdbx_description
1 polymer ?
#
loop_
_entity_poly.entity_id
_entity_poly.type
_entity_poly.pdbx_seq_one_letter_code
_entity_poly.pdbx_strand_id
1 'polypeptide(L)'
;MEESKCPTIIRGHGGAFVGGDKEQVDIFATTLASNGYVVLLMNYELAPEAKYPISIMQLEEFYSHIASIKTKYSIDKNQLFFAGDSAGAQIVSQFLAIQTNKEFPDKMRFK
;
A
#
# COMPACT_ATOMS: atom_id res chain seq x y z
N MET A 1 8.75 -3.55 28.74
CA MET A 1 8.20 -4.58 27.83
C MET A 1 8.80 -4.26 26.46
N GLU A 2 9.48 -5.20 25.81
CA GLU A 2 9.87 -4.98 24.41
C GLU A 2 8.61 -4.68 23.60
N GLU A 3 8.62 -3.60 22.83
CA GLU A 3 7.54 -3.33 21.88
C GLU A 3 7.51 -4.48 20.88
N SER A 4 6.48 -5.33 20.92
CA SER A 4 6.34 -6.42 19.96
C SER A 4 6.16 -5.80 18.57
N LYS A 5 7.11 -6.07 17.67
CA LYS A 5 7.00 -5.66 16.27
C LYS A 5 5.95 -6.54 15.58
N CYS A 6 4.94 -5.93 14.99
CA CYS A 6 3.84 -6.62 14.35
C CYS A 6 4.07 -6.73 12.83
N PRO A 7 3.78 -7.89 12.20
CA PRO A 7 3.74 -8.01 10.76
C PRO A 7 2.73 -7.01 10.18
N THR A 8 3.08 -6.34 9.10
CA THR A 8 2.33 -5.20 8.58
C THR A 8 1.89 -5.44 7.15
N ILE A 9 0.64 -5.11 6.84
CA ILE A 9 0.05 -5.22 5.51
C ILE A 9 -0.32 -3.83 5.02
N ILE A 10 0.24 -3.41 3.88
CA ILE A 10 -0.20 -2.20 3.16
C ILE A 10 -1.16 -2.59 2.06
N ARG A 11 -2.33 -1.94 1.98
CA ARG A 11 -3.34 -2.26 0.97
C ARG A 11 -3.84 -1.04 0.20
N GLY A 12 -3.80 -1.15 -1.13
CA GLY A 12 -4.53 -0.26 -2.04
C GLY A 12 -5.87 -0.86 -2.47
N HIS A 13 -6.92 -0.05 -2.56
CA HIS A 13 -8.24 -0.49 -3.00
C HIS A 13 -8.32 -0.66 -4.53
N GLY A 14 -9.24 -1.49 -5.02
CA GLY A 14 -9.64 -1.51 -6.43
C GLY A 14 -10.59 -0.38 -6.81
N GLY A 15 -11.21 -0.47 -7.99
CA GLY A 15 -12.14 0.56 -8.48
C GLY A 15 -11.70 1.23 -9.79
N ALA A 16 -10.96 0.50 -10.63
CA ALA A 16 -10.58 0.92 -11.99
C ALA A 16 -9.93 2.32 -12.05
N PHE A 17 -9.21 2.72 -11.00
CA PHE A 17 -8.57 4.04 -10.84
C PHE A 17 -9.51 5.25 -10.76
N VAL A 18 -10.81 5.07 -10.98
CA VAL A 18 -11.81 6.15 -11.01
C VAL A 18 -12.75 6.11 -9.79
N GLY A 19 -12.58 5.13 -8.91
CA GLY A 19 -13.40 4.93 -7.73
C GLY A 19 -12.75 4.02 -6.71
N GLY A 20 -13.51 3.71 -5.67
CA GLY A 20 -13.09 2.92 -4.52
C GLY A 20 -12.72 3.78 -3.32
N ASP A 21 -12.64 3.13 -2.16
CA ASP A 21 -12.18 3.75 -0.92
C ASP A 21 -11.58 2.66 -0.01
N LYS A 22 -10.60 3.03 0.80
CA LYS A 22 -10.01 2.20 1.88
C LYS A 22 -11.07 1.55 2.78
N GLU A 23 -12.23 2.17 3.01
CA GLU A 23 -13.28 1.69 3.92
C GLU A 23 -14.05 0.48 3.38
N GLN A 24 -13.92 0.17 2.10
CA GLN A 24 -14.65 -0.94 1.47
C GLN A 24 -14.25 -2.33 1.95
N VAL A 25 -13.21 -2.44 2.79
CA VAL A 25 -12.63 -3.71 3.23
C VAL A 25 -12.50 -3.84 4.75
N ASP A 26 -13.41 -3.22 5.49
CA ASP A 26 -13.39 -3.23 6.96
C ASP A 26 -13.33 -4.65 7.56
N ILE A 27 -14.13 -5.59 7.05
CA ILE A 27 -14.11 -7.00 7.51
C ILE A 27 -12.73 -7.64 7.29
N PHE A 28 -12.12 -7.41 6.12
CA PHE A 28 -10.78 -7.95 5.81
C PHE A 28 -9.73 -7.36 6.76
N ALA A 29 -9.75 -6.04 6.95
CA ALA A 29 -8.79 -5.34 7.78
C ALA A 29 -8.91 -5.71 9.26
N THR A 30 -10.13 -5.73 9.80
CA THR A 30 -10.40 -6.10 11.20
C THR A 30 -10.10 -7.57 11.48
N THR A 31 -10.40 -8.47 10.54
CA THR A 31 -10.05 -9.88 10.66
C THR A 31 -8.53 -10.05 10.79
N LEU A 32 -7.75 -9.43 9.90
CA LEU A 32 -6.28 -9.52 9.98
C LEU A 32 -5.73 -8.84 11.24
N ALA A 33 -6.27 -7.68 11.61
CA ALA A 33 -5.90 -7.00 12.85
C ALA A 33 -6.13 -7.86 14.09
N SER A 34 -7.25 -8.59 14.14
CA SER A 34 -7.55 -9.54 15.23
C SER A 34 -6.56 -10.71 15.32
N ASN A 35 -5.84 -11.00 14.22
CA ASN A 35 -4.80 -12.02 14.15
C ASN A 35 -3.38 -11.46 14.38
N GLY A 36 -3.26 -10.21 14.86
CA GLY A 36 -1.97 -9.62 15.25
C GLY A 36 -1.23 -8.88 14.14
N TYR A 37 -1.89 -8.58 13.02
CA TYR A 37 -1.31 -7.76 11.95
C TYR A 37 -1.62 -6.27 12.16
N VAL A 38 -0.68 -5.41 11.79
CA VAL A 38 -0.99 -3.99 11.53
C VAL A 38 -1.46 -3.89 10.08
N VAL A 39 -2.68 -3.40 9.86
CA VAL A 39 -3.24 -3.24 8.51
C VAL A 39 -3.33 -1.75 8.19
N LEU A 40 -2.58 -1.33 7.18
CA LEU A 40 -2.55 0.03 6.67
C LEU A 40 -3.32 0.10 5.36
N LEU A 41 -4.47 0.75 5.38
CA LEU A 41 -5.31 0.94 4.20
C LEU A 41 -5.06 2.35 3.65
N MET A 42 -4.66 2.45 2.38
CA MET A 42 -4.41 3.74 1.75
C MET A 42 -5.51 4.09 0.75
N ASN A 43 -5.83 5.38 0.68
CA ASN A 43 -6.45 5.98 -0.49
C ASN A 43 -5.35 6.53 -1.40
N TYR A 44 -5.66 6.60 -2.69
CA TYR A 44 -4.85 7.28 -3.70
C TYR A 44 -5.77 8.19 -4.52
N GLU A 45 -5.20 9.20 -5.19
CA GLU A 45 -6.00 10.09 -6.02
C GLU A 45 -6.58 9.35 -7.23
N LEU A 46 -7.83 9.66 -7.54
CA LEU A 46 -8.58 9.02 -8.61
C LEU A 46 -8.43 9.78 -9.94
N ALA A 47 -8.63 9.08 -11.04
CA ALA A 47 -8.79 9.68 -12.34
C ALA A 47 -10.18 10.34 -12.46
N PRO A 48 -10.31 11.42 -13.25
CA PRO A 48 -9.31 11.98 -14.18
C PRO A 48 -8.26 12.92 -13.57
N GLU A 49 -8.40 13.31 -12.30
CA GLU A 49 -7.53 14.29 -11.63
C GLU A 49 -6.09 13.77 -11.51
N ALA A 50 -5.93 12.52 -11.08
CA ALA A 50 -4.65 11.83 -11.11
C ALA A 50 -4.53 10.93 -12.34
N LYS A 51 -3.38 11.03 -13.02
CA LYS A 51 -3.01 10.19 -14.16
C LYS A 51 -1.87 9.27 -13.79
N TYR A 52 -1.74 8.17 -14.51
CA TYR A 52 -0.57 7.32 -14.41
C TYR A 52 0.72 8.16 -14.54
N PRO A 53 1.70 8.04 -13.63
CA PRO A 53 1.83 7.03 -12.57
C PRO A 53 1.51 7.49 -11.13
N ILE A 54 0.75 8.57 -10.95
CA ILE A 54 0.60 9.26 -9.65
C ILE A 54 0.25 8.32 -8.49
N SER A 55 -0.69 7.39 -8.68
CA SER A 55 -1.09 6.45 -7.61
C SER A 55 0.06 5.55 -7.11
N ILE A 56 1.03 5.25 -7.97
CA ILE A 56 2.23 4.47 -7.62
C ILE A 56 3.21 5.34 -6.83
N MET A 57 3.38 6.59 -7.23
CA MET A 57 4.21 7.57 -6.50
C MET A 57 3.63 7.84 -5.11
N GLN A 58 2.30 7.95 -4.99
CA GLN A 58 1.62 8.12 -3.71
C GLN A 58 1.79 6.89 -2.80
N LEU A 59 1.85 5.68 -3.35
CA LEU A 59 2.21 4.48 -2.57
C LEU A 59 3.67 4.52 -2.11
N GLU A 60 4.60 5.03 -2.93
CA GLU A 60 5.99 5.23 -2.53
C GLU A 60 6.14 6.27 -1.42
N GLU A 61 5.42 7.39 -1.52
CA GLU A 61 5.33 8.40 -0.46
C GLU A 61 4.78 7.78 0.82
N PHE A 62 3.64 7.09 0.74
CA PHE A 62 3.02 6.41 1.88
C PHE A 62 3.97 5.40 2.53
N TYR A 63 4.64 4.57 1.73
CA TYR A 63 5.64 3.62 2.18
C TYR A 63 6.82 4.30 2.87
N SER A 64 7.34 5.40 2.30
CA SER A 64 8.45 6.17 2.88
C SER A 64 8.08 6.79 4.23
N HIS A 65 6.81 7.16 4.40
CA HIS A 65 6.28 7.72 5.64
C HIS A 65 5.93 6.67 6.70
N ILE A 66 5.96 5.36 6.38
CA ILE A 66 5.48 4.31 7.29
C ILE A 66 6.16 4.31 8.65
N ALA A 67 7.48 4.57 8.68
CA ALA A 67 8.25 4.61 9.91
C ALA A 67 7.93 5.81 10.81
N SER A 68 7.31 6.86 10.26
CA SER A 68 6.83 8.03 11.00
C SER A 68 5.36 7.93 11.42
N ILE A 69 4.63 6.91 10.96
CA ILE A 69 3.24 6.71 11.36
C ILE A 69 3.21 6.38 12.85
N LYS A 70 2.53 7.23 13.61
CA LYS A 70 2.29 6.99 15.04
C LYS A 70 1.22 5.92 15.17
N THR A 71 1.64 4.71 15.48
CA THR A 71 0.78 3.58 15.77
C THR A 71 0.90 3.20 17.25
N LYS A 72 -0.13 2.55 17.79
CA LYS A 72 -0.04 1.90 19.11
C LYS A 72 0.90 0.68 19.09
N TYR A 73 1.23 0.17 17.90
CA TYR A 73 1.96 -1.08 17.66
C TYR A 73 3.17 -0.83 16.78
N SER A 74 4.33 -1.36 17.14
CA SER A 74 5.55 -1.14 16.37
C SER A 74 5.53 -1.95 15.08
N ILE A 75 5.82 -1.30 13.96
CA ILE A 75 5.81 -1.93 12.62
C ILE A 75 7.08 -2.76 12.44
N ASP A 76 6.91 -4.04 12.08
CA ASP A 76 8.04 -4.89 11.68
C ASP A 76 8.40 -4.67 10.19
N LYS A 77 9.50 -3.96 9.94
CA LYS A 77 10.00 -3.73 8.58
C LYS A 77 10.48 -5.00 7.88
N ASN A 78 10.79 -6.06 8.61
CA ASN A 78 11.19 -7.35 8.03
C ASN A 78 9.99 -8.24 7.67
N GLN A 79 8.79 -7.87 8.09
CA GLN A 79 7.54 -8.58 7.81
C GLN A 79 6.50 -7.63 7.24
N LEU A 80 6.86 -7.02 6.11
CA LEU A 80 5.98 -6.12 5.36
C LEU A 80 5.40 -6.83 4.14
N PHE A 81 4.08 -6.79 4.03
CA PHE A 81 3.32 -7.39 2.96
C PHE A 81 2.51 -6.32 2.24
N PHE A 82 2.27 -6.52 0.94
CA PHE A 82 1.43 -5.64 0.17
C PHE A 82 0.27 -6.41 -0.44
N ALA A 83 -0.90 -5.78 -0.47
CA ALA A 83 -2.13 -6.38 -0.96
C ALA A 83 -2.95 -5.36 -1.78
N GLY A 84 -3.82 -5.86 -2.63
CA GLY A 84 -4.79 -5.05 -3.35
C GLY A 84 -5.67 -5.91 -4.23
N ASP A 85 -6.72 -5.32 -4.76
CA ASP A 85 -7.62 -5.94 -5.73
C ASP A 85 -7.69 -5.09 -7.00
N SER A 86 -7.83 -5.72 -8.17
CA SER A 86 -7.99 -5.02 -9.46
C SER A 86 -6.95 -3.89 -9.67
N ALA A 87 -7.39 -2.64 -9.78
CA ALA A 87 -6.53 -1.46 -9.86
C ALA A 87 -5.51 -1.37 -8.70
N GLY A 88 -5.93 -1.61 -7.46
CA GLY A 88 -5.05 -1.62 -6.29
C GLY A 88 -3.99 -2.71 -6.34
N ALA A 89 -4.35 -3.91 -6.83
CA ALA A 89 -3.38 -4.99 -7.05
C ALA A 89 -2.33 -4.60 -8.09
N GLN A 90 -2.76 -3.92 -9.16
CA GLN A 90 -1.85 -3.43 -10.21
C GLN A 90 -0.90 -2.34 -9.68
N ILE A 91 -1.40 -1.36 -8.90
CA ILE A 91 -0.59 -0.29 -8.29
C ILE A 91 0.50 -0.89 -7.40
N VAL A 92 0.09 -1.77 -6.47
CA VAL A 92 1.00 -2.43 -5.53
C VAL A 92 2.04 -3.28 -6.24
N SER A 93 1.62 -4.06 -7.25
CA SER A 93 2.53 -4.94 -7.98
C SER A 93 3.59 -4.13 -8.75
N GLN A 94 3.19 -3.00 -9.35
CA GLN A 94 4.14 -2.13 -10.05
C GLN A 94 5.09 -1.41 -9.09
N PHE A 95 4.59 -0.92 -7.95
CA PHE A 95 5.45 -0.38 -6.90
C PHE A 95 6.52 -1.40 -6.50
N LEU A 96 6.15 -2.65 -6.22
CA LEU A 96 7.11 -3.70 -5.86
C LEU A 96 8.08 -4.04 -7.00
N ALA A 97 7.60 -4.05 -8.25
CA ALA A 97 8.45 -4.25 -9.41
C ALA A 97 9.52 -3.14 -9.53
N ILE A 98 9.16 -1.88 -9.27
CA ILE A 98 10.12 -0.75 -9.22
C ILE A 98 11.19 -1.00 -8.14
N GLN A 99 10.79 -1.43 -6.95
CA GLN A 99 11.73 -1.66 -5.84
C GLN A 99 12.67 -2.83 -6.06
N THR A 100 12.24 -3.85 -6.82
CA THR A 100 12.98 -5.11 -7.00
C THR A 100 13.65 -5.25 -8.37
N ASN A 101 13.33 -4.38 -9.33
CA ASN A 101 13.88 -4.40 -10.67
C ASN A 101 14.26 -2.99 -11.14
N LYS A 102 15.58 -2.72 -11.14
CA LYS A 102 16.15 -1.41 -11.50
C LYS A 102 15.87 -0.96 -12.94
N GLU A 103 15.58 -1.88 -13.85
CA GLU A 103 15.27 -1.56 -15.25
C GLU A 103 13.76 -1.35 -15.50
N PHE A 104 12.91 -1.76 -14.55
CA PHE A 104 11.47 -1.69 -14.72
C PHE A 104 10.97 -0.25 -14.91
N PRO A 105 11.50 0.77 -14.19
CA PRO A 105 11.04 2.14 -14.38
C PRO A 105 11.21 2.67 -15.80
N ASP A 106 12.36 2.41 -16.41
CA ASP A 106 12.68 2.84 -17.78
C ASP A 106 11.75 2.16 -18.81
N LYS A 107 11.43 0.88 -18.61
CA LYS A 107 10.50 0.11 -19.46
C LYS A 107 9.08 0.65 -19.40
N MET A 108 8.68 1.19 -18.25
CA MET A 108 7.35 1.73 -18.02
C MET A 108 7.21 3.21 -18.41
N ARG A 109 8.30 3.84 -18.89
CA ARG A 109 8.35 5.26 -19.28
C ARG A 109 7.82 6.20 -18.19
N PHE A 110 8.10 5.89 -16.92
CA PHE A 110 7.89 6.87 -15.86
C PHE A 110 8.76 8.09 -16.20
N LYS A 111 8.14 9.23 -16.49
CA LYS A 111 8.81 10.51 -16.76
C LYS A 111 8.58 11.44 -15.60
#